data_AF-A0A2E4H3A6-F1
#
_entry.id   AF-A0A2E4H3A6-F1
#
_cell.length_a   1.000
_cell.length_b   1.000
_cell.length_c   1.000
_cell.angle_alpha   90.00
_cell.angle_beta   90.00
_cell.angle_gamma   90.00
#
_symmetry.space_group_name_H-M   'P 1'
#
loop_
_entity.id
_entity.type
_entity.pdbx_description
1 polymer ?
#
loop_
_entity_poly.entity_id
_entity_poly.type
_entity_poly.pdbx_seq_one_letter_code
_entity_poly.pdbx_strand_id
1 'polypeptide(L)'
;MANGAAELIWQLWNAGEVINDLPFDLKPRTRAQGYAVQSHFAGMSKRPLFGWKVAATSKAGQEHIGVSGPIAGRILAERAFEDGDELIFGANRMRVAEPEFAFRFGKPLQ
;
A
#
# COMPACT_ATOMS: atom_id res chain seq x y z
N MET A 1 -16.66 9.68 -0.98
CA MET A 1 -15.32 10.05 -0.47
C MET A 1 -14.36 8.87 -0.53
N ALA A 2 -14.49 7.83 0.31
CA ALA A 2 -13.51 6.72 0.38
C ALA A 2 -13.33 5.95 -0.94
N ASN A 3 -14.43 5.60 -1.61
CA ASN A 3 -14.36 4.90 -2.90
C ASN A 3 -13.71 5.76 -4.00
N GLY A 4 -14.09 7.03 -4.13
CA GLY A 4 -13.53 7.93 -5.16
C GLY A 4 -12.04 8.23 -4.98
N ALA A 5 -11.55 8.34 -3.73
CA ALA A 5 -10.13 8.48 -3.47
C ALA A 5 -9.36 7.21 -3.85
N ALA A 6 -9.94 6.04 -3.55
CA ALA A 6 -9.34 4.77 -3.91
C ALA A 6 -9.28 4.59 -5.44
N GLU A 7 -10.36 4.91 -6.14
CA GLU A 7 -10.44 4.87 -7.61
C GLU A 7 -9.39 5.78 -8.26
N LEU A 8 -9.26 7.02 -7.78
CA LEU A 8 -8.26 7.96 -8.28
C LEU A 8 -6.83 7.43 -8.08
N ILE A 9 -6.50 6.97 -6.86
CA ILE A 9 -5.16 6.43 -6.58
C ILE A 9 -4.90 5.18 -7.42
N TRP A 10 -5.91 4.31 -7.58
CA TRP A 10 -5.82 3.11 -8.40
C TRP A 10 -5.55 3.43 -9.87
N GLN A 11 -6.27 4.39 -10.44
CA GLN A 11 -6.06 4.85 -11.81
C GLN A 11 -4.65 5.40 -12.01
N LEU A 12 -4.21 6.33 -11.15
CA LEU A 12 -2.87 6.92 -11.22
C LEU A 12 -1.77 5.88 -11.06
N TRP A 13 -1.93 4.94 -10.12
CA TRP A 13 -0.96 3.87 -9.89
C TRP A 13 -0.80 2.95 -11.10
N ASN A 14 -1.90 2.61 -11.77
CA ASN A 14 -1.85 1.77 -12.98
C ASN A 14 -1.35 2.53 -14.22
N ALA A 15 -1.60 3.84 -14.30
CA ALA A 15 -1.08 4.70 -15.37
C ALA A 15 0.40 5.08 -15.17
N GLY A 16 0.96 4.89 -13.96
CA GLY A 16 2.30 5.37 -13.63
C GLY A 16 2.38 6.88 -13.46
N GLU A 17 1.26 7.53 -13.15
CA GLU A 17 1.12 8.97 -13.03
C GLU A 17 1.18 9.42 -11.57
N VAL A 18 1.49 10.71 -11.37
CA VAL A 18 1.57 11.34 -10.05
C VAL A 18 0.82 12.65 -10.04
N ILE A 19 0.20 12.94 -8.89
CA ILE A 19 -0.36 14.23 -8.56
C ILE A 19 0.35 14.78 -7.34
N ASN A 20 0.39 16.11 -7.21
CA ASN A 20 1.02 16.75 -6.06
C ASN A 20 0.23 16.51 -4.77
N ASP A 21 -1.10 16.39 -4.89
CA ASP A 21 -1.98 16.24 -3.74
C ASP A 21 -3.34 15.64 -4.14
N LEU A 22 -4.00 14.93 -3.22
CA LEU A 22 -5.37 14.47 -3.42
C LEU A 22 -6.34 15.67 -3.43
N PRO A 23 -7.38 15.66 -4.29
CA PRO A 23 -8.44 16.65 -4.25
C PRO A 23 -9.03 16.79 -2.84
N PHE A 24 -9.42 18.01 -2.45
CA PHE A 24 -9.85 18.33 -1.08
C PHE A 24 -10.95 17.40 -0.54
N ASP A 25 -11.93 17.07 -1.38
CA ASP A 25 -13.07 16.21 -1.01
C ASP A 25 -12.73 14.70 -1.00
N LEU A 26 -11.57 14.33 -1.55
CA LEU A 26 -11.07 12.96 -1.59
C LEU A 26 -9.97 12.69 -0.56
N LYS A 27 -9.36 13.74 0.00
CA LYS A 27 -8.25 13.61 0.94
C LYS A 27 -8.71 13.06 2.31
N PRO A 28 -8.20 11.89 2.75
CA PRO A 28 -8.46 11.40 4.10
C PRO A 28 -7.78 12.30 5.14
N ARG A 29 -8.50 12.63 6.21
CA ARG A 29 -8.04 13.50 7.32
C ARG A 29 -7.70 12.73 8.59
N THR A 30 -8.07 11.46 8.65
CA THR A 30 -7.79 10.59 9.80
C THR A 30 -7.21 9.27 9.34
N ARG A 31 -6.48 8.58 10.24
CA ARG A 31 -5.95 7.24 10.00
C ARG A 31 -7.06 6.25 9.62
N ALA A 32 -8.22 6.35 10.28
CA ALA A 32 -9.39 5.53 9.97
C ALA A 32 -9.90 5.76 8.54
N GLN A 33 -9.96 7.03 8.09
CA GLN A 33 -10.32 7.36 6.71
C GLN A 33 -9.26 6.85 5.72
N GLY A 34 -7.96 6.95 6.03
CA GLY A 34 -6.90 6.39 5.21
C GLY A 34 -7.03 4.87 5.03
N TYR A 35 -7.31 4.14 6.10
CA TYR A 35 -7.57 2.70 6.01
C TYR A 35 -8.87 2.37 5.28
N ALA A 36 -9.90 3.20 5.40
CA ALA A 36 -11.14 3.04 4.64
C ALA A 36 -10.91 3.23 3.13
N VAL A 37 -10.03 4.15 2.71
CA VAL A 37 -9.61 4.25 1.30
C VAL A 37 -8.83 2.99 0.89
N GLN A 38 -7.83 2.58 1.68
CA GLN A 38 -6.99 1.42 1.36
C GLN A 38 -7.79 0.10 1.26
N SER A 39 -8.89 -0.06 2.01
CA SER A 39 -9.67 -1.30 2.00
C SER A 39 -10.34 -1.59 0.66
N HIS A 40 -10.62 -0.57 -0.13
CA HIS A 40 -11.23 -0.73 -1.45
C HIS A 40 -10.30 -1.39 -2.48
N PHE A 41 -8.98 -1.32 -2.31
CA PHE A 41 -8.03 -1.87 -3.29
C PHE A 41 -8.18 -3.38 -3.49
N ALA A 42 -8.52 -4.11 -2.43
CA ALA A 42 -8.75 -5.55 -2.54
C ALA A 42 -9.95 -5.90 -3.45
N GLY A 43 -10.96 -5.02 -3.52
CA GLY A 43 -12.10 -5.19 -4.42
C GLY A 43 -11.85 -4.69 -5.85
N MET A 44 -10.82 -3.87 -6.06
CA MET A 44 -10.44 -3.33 -7.38
C MET A 44 -9.46 -4.25 -8.12
N SER A 45 -8.68 -5.04 -7.38
CA SER A 45 -7.79 -6.03 -7.98
C SER A 45 -8.58 -7.20 -8.60
N LYS A 46 -8.06 -7.72 -9.71
CA LYS A 46 -8.55 -8.97 -10.33
C LYS A 46 -8.01 -10.22 -9.64
N ARG A 47 -7.07 -10.08 -8.72
CA ARG A 47 -6.39 -11.16 -8.01
C ARG A 47 -6.65 -11.03 -6.50
N PRO A 48 -6.59 -12.13 -5.75
CA PRO A 48 -6.83 -12.07 -4.32
C PRO A 48 -5.76 -11.22 -3.60
N LEU A 49 -6.10 -10.80 -2.39
CA LEU A 49 -5.11 -10.27 -1.45
C LEU A 49 -4.08 -11.36 -1.16
N PHE A 50 -2.80 -11.04 -1.35
CA PHE A 50 -1.69 -11.95 -1.06
C PHE A 50 -1.34 -11.95 0.43
N GLY A 51 -1.36 -10.77 1.06
CA GLY A 51 -1.01 -10.63 2.46
C GLY A 51 -0.96 -9.18 2.91
N TRP A 52 -0.19 -8.96 3.97
CA TRP A 52 -0.04 -7.66 4.62
C TRP A 52 1.44 -7.34 4.86
N LYS A 53 1.78 -6.05 4.78
CA LYS A 53 3.08 -5.47 5.12
C LYS A 53 2.88 -4.53 6.30
N VAL A 54 3.84 -4.49 7.22
CA VAL A 54 3.87 -3.51 8.31
C VAL A 54 5.06 -2.57 8.08
N ALA A 55 4.79 -1.27 8.00
CA ALA A 55 5.80 -0.22 7.83
C ALA A 55 5.88 0.67 9.07
N ALA A 56 6.91 1.52 9.13
CA ALA A 56 7.21 2.40 10.26
C ALA A 56 7.31 1.63 11.60
N THR A 57 8.09 0.55 11.60
CA THR A 57 8.25 -0.35 12.76
C THR A 57 9.21 0.19 13.82
N SER A 58 10.02 1.20 13.51
CA SER A 58 10.90 1.89 14.46
C SER A 58 10.37 3.28 14.81
N LYS A 59 10.71 3.79 16.00
CA LYS A 59 10.36 5.17 16.42
C LYS A 59 10.91 6.22 15.45
N ALA A 60 12.18 6.05 15.03
CA ALA A 60 12.80 6.94 14.05
C ALA A 60 12.04 6.93 12.70
N GLY A 61 11.61 5.76 12.23
CA GLY A 61 10.80 5.65 11.01
C GLY A 61 9.42 6.30 11.15
N GLN A 62 8.81 6.19 12.33
CA GLN A 62 7.52 6.81 12.63
C GLN A 62 7.62 8.34 12.62
N GLU A 63 8.63 8.89 13.29
CA GLU A 63 8.92 10.33 13.32
C GLU A 63 9.24 10.86 11.91
N HIS A 64 10.05 10.13 11.14
CA HIS A 64 10.47 10.54 9.80
C HIS A 64 9.30 10.75 8.82
N ILE A 65 8.28 9.89 8.88
CA ILE A 65 7.11 9.97 7.99
C ILE A 65 5.86 10.55 8.66
N GLY A 66 5.98 11.04 9.90
CA GLY A 66 4.90 11.73 10.61
C GLY A 66 3.73 10.84 11.02
N VAL A 67 3.97 9.58 11.38
CA VAL A 67 2.94 8.65 11.86
C VAL A 67 3.09 8.36 13.35
N SER A 68 1.98 8.14 14.05
CA SER A 68 1.98 7.88 15.51
C SER A 68 2.27 6.42 15.88
N GLY A 69 2.68 5.58 14.93
CA GLY A 69 2.88 4.14 15.13
C GLY A 69 2.96 3.37 13.81
N PRO A 70 3.17 2.05 13.86
CA PRO A 70 3.26 1.23 12.66
C PRO A 70 1.98 1.30 11.81
N ILE A 71 2.15 1.16 10.50
CA ILE A 71 1.05 1.20 9.54
C ILE A 71 0.99 -0.12 8.74
N ALA A 72 -0.23 -0.60 8.50
CA ALA A 72 -0.46 -1.81 7.72
C ALA A 72 -0.76 -1.48 6.25
N GLY A 73 -0.13 -2.19 5.34
CA GLY A 73 -0.36 -2.14 3.90
C GLY A 73 -0.88 -3.47 3.38
N ARG A 74 -1.80 -3.43 2.42
CA ARG A 74 -2.28 -4.62 1.70
C ARG A 74 -1.30 -4.96 0.57
N ILE A 75 -0.94 -6.23 0.43
CA ILE A 75 -0.15 -6.74 -0.69
C ILE A 75 -1.11 -7.46 -1.65
N LEU A 76 -1.16 -7.01 -2.90
CA LEU A 76 -1.97 -7.64 -3.95
C LEU A 76 -1.15 -8.74 -4.64
N ALA A 77 -1.78 -9.85 -5.02
CA ALA A 77 -1.05 -11.00 -5.55
C ALA A 77 -0.33 -10.73 -6.89
N GLU A 78 -0.81 -9.81 -7.70
CA GLU A 78 -0.12 -9.34 -8.91
C GLU A 78 1.12 -8.49 -8.64
N ARG A 79 1.43 -8.19 -7.38
CA ARG A 79 2.64 -7.47 -6.94
C ARG A 79 3.60 -8.34 -6.12
N ALA A 80 3.30 -9.63 -5.98
CA ALA A 80 4.20 -10.63 -5.42
C ALA A 80 4.89 -11.35 -6.58
N PHE A 81 6.20 -11.48 -6.49
CA PHE A 81 7.06 -12.06 -7.51
C PHE A 81 7.88 -13.19 -6.88
N GLU A 82 8.29 -14.15 -7.70
CA GLU A 82 9.09 -15.29 -7.28
C GLU A 82 10.58 -14.93 -7.26
N ASP A 83 11.37 -15.75 -6.56
CA ASP A 83 12.83 -15.61 -6.58
C ASP A 83 13.37 -15.82 -8.00
N GLY A 84 14.25 -14.91 -8.44
CA GLY A 84 14.81 -14.91 -9.79
C GLY A 84 13.97 -14.20 -10.85
N ASP A 85 12.78 -13.67 -10.53
CA ASP A 85 11.99 -12.89 -11.50
C ASP A 85 12.71 -11.60 -11.91
N GLU A 86 12.71 -11.32 -13.23
CA GLU A 86 13.13 -10.02 -13.75
C GLU A 86 11.97 -9.02 -13.69
N LEU A 87 12.16 -7.91 -12.96
CA LEU A 87 11.12 -6.91 -12.77
C LEU A 87 11.35 -5.69 -13.66
N ILE A 88 10.31 -5.32 -14.41
CA ILE A 88 10.26 -4.02 -15.07
C ILE A 88 10.03 -2.95 -14.00
N PHE A 89 11.06 -2.14 -13.78
CA PHE A 89 11.04 -1.11 -12.76
C PHE A 89 9.94 -0.04 -12.98
N GLY A 90 9.63 0.23 -14.26
CA GLY A 90 8.49 1.05 -14.68
C GLY A 90 8.47 2.44 -14.02
N ALA A 91 7.29 2.85 -13.57
CA ALA A 91 7.06 4.13 -12.92
C ALA A 91 7.39 4.15 -11.41
N ASN A 92 8.19 3.21 -10.89
CA ASN A 92 8.58 3.20 -9.48
C ASN A 92 9.54 4.37 -9.17
N ARG A 93 9.03 5.40 -8.49
CA ARG A 93 9.79 6.61 -8.17
C ARG A 93 10.65 6.50 -6.91
N MET A 94 10.28 5.63 -5.97
CA MET A 94 11.01 5.51 -4.70
C MET A 94 12.37 4.88 -4.91
N ARG A 95 12.46 3.86 -5.78
CA ARG A 95 13.73 3.20 -6.12
C ARG A 95 14.46 2.62 -4.92
N VAL A 96 13.70 2.11 -3.96
CA VAL A 96 14.19 1.51 -2.72
C VAL A 96 13.80 0.05 -2.68
N ALA A 97 14.69 -0.76 -2.10
CA ALA A 97 14.39 -2.11 -1.63
C ALA A 97 14.57 -2.15 -0.11
N GLU A 98 13.64 -2.79 0.59
CA GLU A 98 13.70 -3.01 2.03
C GLU A 98 13.94 -4.51 2.30
N PRO A 99 15.03 -4.90 2.98
CA PRO A 99 15.19 -6.29 3.41
C PRO A 99 14.28 -6.57 4.62
N GLU A 100 13.46 -7.61 4.53
CA GLU A 100 12.43 -7.93 5.53
C GLU A 100 12.31 -9.43 5.80
N PHE A 101 11.63 -9.77 6.90
CA PHE A 101 11.20 -11.13 7.19
C PHE A 101 9.71 -11.30 6.90
N ALA A 102 9.38 -12.27 6.06
CA ALA A 102 8.00 -12.65 5.75
C ALA A 102 7.55 -13.84 6.62
N PHE A 103 6.30 -13.80 7.08
CA PHE A 103 5.70 -14.88 7.87
C PHE A 103 4.50 -15.47 7.12
N ARG A 104 4.56 -16.77 6.82
CA ARG A 104 3.42 -17.53 6.31
C ARG A 104 2.69 -18.18 7.47
N PHE A 105 1.43 -17.79 7.68
CA PHE A 105 0.62 -18.34 8.76
C PHE A 105 0.08 -19.73 8.39
N GLY A 106 0.28 -20.71 9.26
CA GLY A 106 -0.27 -22.07 9.08
C GLY A 106 -1.77 -22.18 9.36
N LYS A 107 -2.36 -21.19 10.03
CA LYS A 107 -3.80 -21.05 10.31
C LYS A 107 -4.17 -19.56 10.43
N PRO A 108 -5.45 -19.19 10.30
CA PRO A 108 -5.89 -17.83 10.55
C PRO A 108 -5.49 -17.37 11.97
N LEU A 109 -5.09 -16.10 12.09
CA LEU A 109 -4.89 -15.43 13.37
C LEU A 109 -6.26 -15.05 13.95
N GLN A 110 -6.46 -15.31 15.24
CA GLN A 110 -7.67 -14.93 15.98
C GLN A 110 -7.47 -13.57 16.66
#